data_AF-A0A517M0P2-F1
#
_entry.id   AF-A0A517M0P2-F1
#
_cell.length_a   1.000
_cell.length_b   1.000
_cell.length_c   1.000
_cell.angle_alpha   90.00
_cell.angle_beta   90.00
_cell.angle_gamma   90.00
#
_symmetry.space_group_name_H-M   'P 1'
#
loop_
_entity.id
_entity.type
_entity.pdbx_description
1 polymer ?
#
loop_
_entity_poly.entity_id
_entity_poly.type
_entity_poly.pdbx_seq_one_letter_code
_entity_poly.pdbx_strand_id
1 'polypeptide(L)'
;MNDILTIFLLITGTGFALLASIAIVRMPDLYTRMHGATKCATLGVGCTILAAAVRFANMETATVAVLIIGFLFLTAPVAAHMIGQAAHRQQVPKWSGTVVDESPAADAREETRSS
;
A
#
# COMPACT_ATOMS: atom_id res chain seq x y z
N MET A 1 7.39 -11.56 -29.45
CA MET A 1 8.27 -12.22 -28.44
C MET A 1 8.06 -11.62 -27.05
N ASN A 2 7.83 -10.30 -26.92
CA ASN A 2 7.50 -9.68 -25.63
C ASN A 2 6.08 -9.99 -25.12
N ASP A 3 5.21 -10.57 -25.95
CA ASP A 3 3.79 -10.80 -25.63
C ASP A 3 3.60 -11.69 -24.41
N ILE A 4 4.38 -12.78 -24.29
CA ILE A 4 4.33 -13.70 -23.14
C ILE A 4 4.73 -12.96 -21.86
N LEU A 5 5.78 -12.15 -21.92
CA LEU A 5 6.26 -11.36 -20.80
C LEU A 5 5.22 -10.30 -20.39
N THR A 6 4.63 -9.59 -21.35
CA THR A 6 3.57 -8.62 -21.12
C THR A 6 2.34 -9.27 -20.48
N ILE A 7 1.90 -10.43 -20.97
CA ILE A 7 0.75 -11.15 -20.42
C ILE A 7 1.03 -11.58 -18.98
N PHE A 8 2.19 -12.18 -18.72
CA PHE A 8 2.59 -12.60 -17.38
C PHE A 8 2.59 -11.42 -16.40
N LEU A 9 3.12 -10.28 -16.85
CA LEU A 9 3.25 -9.08 -16.02
C LEU A 9 1.90 -8.38 -15.79
N LEU A 10 0.98 -8.45 -16.75
CA LEU A 10 -0.41 -7.99 -16.59
C LEU A 10 -1.19 -8.89 -15.62
N ILE A 11 -1.09 -10.21 -15.74
CA ILE A 11 -1.77 -11.17 -14.86
C ILE A 11 -1.29 -10.98 -13.42
N THR A 12 0.03 -10.88 -13.22
CA THR A 12 0.59 -10.64 -11.87
C THR A 12 0.19 -9.26 -11.35
N GLY A 13 0.26 -8.20 -12.17
CA GLY A 13 -0.14 -6.85 -11.78
C GLY A 13 -1.61 -6.73 -11.36
N THR A 14 -2.52 -7.32 -12.15
CA THR A 14 -3.95 -7.38 -11.82
C THR A 14 -4.24 -8.28 -10.62
N GLY A 15 -3.52 -9.39 -10.46
CA GLY A 15 -3.57 -10.23 -9.26
C GLY A 15 -3.21 -9.45 -7.99
N PHE A 16 -2.14 -8.65 -8.02
CA PHE A 16 -1.77 -7.77 -6.92
C PHE A 16 -2.79 -6.65 -6.67
N ALA A 17 -3.42 -6.10 -7.72
CA ALA A 17 -4.50 -5.14 -7.56
C ALA A 17 -5.72 -5.76 -6.82
N LEU A 18 -6.07 -7.01 -7.14
CA LEU A 18 -7.10 -7.76 -6.41
C LEU A 18 -6.67 -8.00 -4.95
N LEU A 19 -5.42 -8.39 -4.71
CA LEU A 19 -4.89 -8.56 -3.35
C LEU A 19 -4.92 -7.25 -2.55
N ALA A 20 -4.69 -6.10 -3.19
CA ALA A 20 -4.81 -4.80 -2.55
C ALA A 20 -6.26 -4.54 -2.09
N SER A 21 -7.25 -4.83 -2.93
CA SER A 21 -8.67 -4.74 -2.55
C SER A 21 -9.03 -5.71 -1.43
N ILE A 22 -8.54 -6.95 -1.49
CA ILE A 22 -8.77 -7.96 -0.44
C ILE A 22 -8.13 -7.51 0.88
N ALA A 23 -6.93 -6.94 0.85
CA ALA A 23 -6.26 -6.44 2.05
C ALA A 23 -7.10 -5.38 2.77
N ILE A 24 -7.75 -4.48 2.04
CA ILE A 24 -8.64 -3.45 2.60
C ILE A 24 -9.86 -4.07 3.29
N VAL A 25 -10.47 -5.10 2.69
CA VAL A 25 -11.70 -5.72 3.20
C VAL A 25 -11.44 -6.72 4.33
N ARG A 26 -10.36 -7.49 4.24
CA ARG A 26 -10.10 -8.66 5.10
C ARG A 26 -9.32 -8.31 6.37
N MET A 27 -8.46 -7.30 6.35
CA MET A 27 -7.57 -7.02 7.47
C MET A 27 -8.31 -6.40 8.67
N PRO A 28 -7.92 -6.75 9.91
CA PRO A 28 -8.69 -6.48 11.12
C PRO A 28 -8.60 -5.03 11.62
N ASP A 29 -7.51 -4.32 11.34
CA ASP A 29 -7.35 -2.91 11.75
C ASP A 29 -6.90 -2.00 10.61
N LEU A 30 -6.98 -0.69 10.85
CA LEU A 30 -6.61 0.32 9.86
C LEU A 30 -5.12 0.27 9.50
N TYR A 31 -4.24 0.03 10.47
CA TYR A 31 -2.78 0.00 10.24
C TYR A 31 -2.35 -1.19 9.37
N THR A 32 -2.87 -2.38 9.66
CA THR A 32 -2.66 -3.59 8.86
C THR A 32 -3.28 -3.41 7.47
N ARG A 33 -4.52 -2.91 7.36
CA ARG A 33 -5.15 -2.59 6.06
C ARG A 33 -4.28 -1.68 5.21
N MET A 34 -3.79 -0.58 5.78
CA MET A 34 -2.93 0.36 5.07
C MET A 34 -1.63 -0.30 4.62
N HIS A 35 -1.00 -1.08 5.49
CA HIS A 35 0.25 -1.75 5.18
C HIS A 35 0.09 -2.79 4.06
N GLY A 36 -0.94 -3.64 4.16
CA GLY A 36 -1.25 -4.66 3.17
C GLY A 36 -1.65 -4.05 1.82
N ALA A 37 -2.56 -3.08 1.85
CA ALA A 37 -3.03 -2.40 0.65
C ALA A 37 -1.90 -1.66 -0.06
N THR A 38 -1.05 -0.93 0.66
CA THR A 38 0.06 -0.15 0.07
C THR A 38 1.07 -1.07 -0.62
N LYS A 39 1.48 -2.17 0.03
CA LYS A 39 2.42 -3.14 -0.58
C LYS A 39 1.86 -3.79 -1.84
N CYS A 40 0.59 -4.20 -1.80
CA CYS A 40 -0.05 -4.86 -2.93
C CYS A 40 -0.31 -3.87 -4.07
N ALA A 41 -0.71 -2.63 -3.76
CA ALA A 41 -0.97 -1.60 -4.75
C ALA A 41 0.31 -1.16 -5.48
N THR A 42 1.43 -0.97 -4.77
CA THR A 42 2.70 -0.57 -5.40
C THR A 42 3.24 -1.66 -6.34
N LEU A 43 3.17 -2.93 -5.93
CA LEU A 43 3.53 -4.06 -6.79
C LEU A 43 2.58 -4.21 -7.99
N GLY A 44 1.27 -4.09 -7.77
CA GLY A 44 0.27 -4.20 -8.82
C GLY A 44 0.45 -3.14 -9.89
N VAL A 45 0.50 -1.88 -9.49
CA VAL A 45 0.69 -0.76 -10.42
C VAL A 45 2.07 -0.82 -11.09
N GLY A 46 3.12 -1.16 -10.34
CA GLY A 46 4.48 -1.33 -10.88
C GLY A 46 4.53 -2.38 -12.00
N CYS A 47 3.97 -3.57 -11.77
CA CYS A 47 3.88 -4.61 -12.80
C CYS A 47 3.05 -4.16 -14.01
N THR A 48 1.89 -3.54 -13.78
CA THR A 48 0.99 -3.12 -14.87
C THR A 48 1.64 -2.06 -15.77
N ILE A 49 2.34 -1.08 -15.18
CA ILE A 49 3.05 -0.04 -15.92
C ILE A 49 4.26 -0.63 -16.66
N LEU A 50 5.02 -1.51 -16.02
CA LEU A 50 6.17 -2.16 -16.64
C LEU A 50 5.72 -3.04 -17.82
N ALA A 51 4.53 -3.66 -17.76
CA ALA A 51 3.95 -4.39 -18.88
C ALA A 51 3.66 -3.49 -20.09
N ALA A 52 3.14 -2.28 -19.85
CA ALA A 52 2.94 -1.28 -20.89
C ALA A 52 4.28 -0.82 -21.50
N ALA A 53 5.30 -0.54 -20.66
CA ALA A 53 6.62 -0.15 -21.14
C ALA A 53 7.28 -1.24 -22.02
N VAL A 54 7.17 -2.51 -21.62
CA VAL A 54 7.70 -3.66 -22.38
C VAL A 54 6.95 -3.90 -23.70
N ARG A 55 5.64 -3.65 -23.71
CA ARG A 55 4.78 -3.85 -24.89
C ARG A 55 5.02 -2.80 -25.97
N PHE A 56 5.03 -1.52 -25.60
CA PHE A 56 5.12 -0.43 -26.56
C PHE A 56 6.57 -0.08 -26.92
N ALA A 57 7.54 -0.33 -26.01
CA ALA A 57 8.98 -0.21 -26.22
C ALA A 57 9.43 1.12 -26.88
N ASN A 58 8.67 2.19 -26.66
CA ASN A 58 8.91 3.55 -27.17
C ASN A 58 9.33 4.49 -26.03
N MET A 59 10.18 5.46 -26.37
CA MET A 59 10.75 6.40 -25.39
C MET A 59 9.69 7.22 -24.65
N GLU A 60 8.60 7.58 -25.33
CA GLU A 60 7.48 8.33 -24.77
C GLU A 60 6.79 7.55 -23.64
N THR A 61 6.39 6.30 -23.89
CA THR A 61 5.72 5.47 -22.88
C THR A 61 6.67 5.11 -21.75
N ALA A 62 7.96 4.88 -22.02
CA ALA A 62 8.96 4.65 -20.97
C ALA A 62 9.11 5.88 -20.05
N THR A 63 9.12 7.08 -20.61
CA THR A 63 9.20 8.33 -19.84
C THR A 63 7.98 8.52 -18.96
N VAL A 64 6.78 8.34 -19.53
CA VAL A 64 5.51 8.42 -18.79
C VAL A 64 5.46 7.35 -17.68
N ALA A 65 5.89 6.13 -17.96
CA ALA A 65 5.96 5.04 -16.99
C ALA A 65 6.83 5.40 -15.78
N VAL A 66 8.03 5.93 -16.01
CA VAL A 66 8.95 6.36 -14.95
C VAL A 66 8.35 7.50 -14.14
N LEU A 67 7.70 8.47 -14.79
CA LEU A 67 7.04 9.58 -14.11
C LEU A 67 5.89 9.10 -13.22
N ILE A 68 5.05 8.18 -13.70
CA ILE A 68 3.95 7.62 -12.90
C ILE A 68 4.49 6.84 -11.70
N ILE A 69 5.49 5.98 -11.91
CA ILE A 69 6.11 5.21 -10.82
C ILE A 69 6.73 6.16 -9.79
N GLY A 70 7.52 7.14 -10.23
CA GLY A 70 8.16 8.12 -9.34
C GLY A 70 7.13 8.94 -8.56
N PHE A 71 6.07 9.41 -9.22
CA PHE A 71 5.00 10.15 -8.57
C PHE A 71 4.26 9.28 -7.54
N LEU A 72 3.87 8.06 -7.88
CA LEU A 72 3.21 7.13 -6.95
C LEU A 72 4.10 6.79 -5.76
N PHE A 73 5.40 6.59 -5.99
CA PHE A 73 6.34 6.27 -4.92
C PHE A 73 6.57 7.44 -3.96
N LEU A 74 6.37 8.68 -4.42
CA LEU A 74 6.40 9.86 -3.57
C LEU A 74 5.06 10.07 -2.84
N THR A 75 3.95 9.97 -3.55
CA THR A 75 2.62 10.26 -3.02
C THR A 75 2.12 9.17 -2.07
N ALA A 76 2.38 7.88 -2.35
CA ALA A 76 1.85 6.79 -1.55
C ALA A 76 2.38 6.79 -0.09
N PRO A 77 3.69 6.98 0.19
CA PRO A 77 4.19 7.11 1.55
C PRO A 77 3.67 8.36 2.27
N VAL A 78 3.56 9.49 1.56
CA VAL A 78 3.02 10.73 2.14
C VAL A 78 1.56 10.55 2.54
N ALA A 79 0.74 9.96 1.65
CA ALA A 79 -0.65 9.62 1.96
C ALA A 79 -0.76 8.64 3.13
N ALA A 80 0.05 7.59 3.15
CA ALA A 80 0.09 6.63 4.25
C ALA A 80 0.48 7.29 5.58
N HIS A 81 1.47 8.18 5.57
CA HIS A 81 1.89 8.90 6.77
C HIS A 81 0.77 9.81 7.29
N MET A 82 0.12 10.57 6.42
CA MET A 82 -0.99 11.46 6.80
C MET A 82 -2.18 10.69 7.38
N ILE A 83 -2.56 9.56 6.76
CA ILE A 83 -3.64 8.71 7.27
C ILE A 83 -3.26 8.10 8.62
N GLY A 84 -2.02 7.63 8.77
CA GLY A 84 -1.52 7.08 10.03
C GLY A 84 -1.53 8.11 11.17
N GLN A 85 -1.09 9.33 10.89
CA GLN A 85 -1.12 10.44 11.85
C GLN A 85 -2.55 10.82 12.24
N ALA A 86 -3.48 10.84 11.28
CA ALA A 86 -4.89 11.11 11.56
C ALA A 86 -5.52 10.01 12.41
N ALA A 87 -5.25 8.74 12.11
CA ALA A 87 -5.73 7.60 12.88
C ALA A 87 -5.20 7.58 14.31
N HIS A 88 -3.93 7.94 14.49
CA HIS A 88 -3.31 8.06 15.82
C HIS A 88 -3.97 9.17 16.66
N ARG A 89 -4.19 10.35 16.06
CA ARG A 89 -4.90 11.46 16.72
C ARG A 89 -6.35 11.13 17.07
N GLN A 90 -7.04 10.36 16.22
CA GLN A 90 -8.41 9.91 16.47
C GLN A 90 -8.51 8.69 17.39
N GLN A 91 -7.39 8.17 17.90
CA GLN A 91 -7.37 7.01 18.80
C GLN A 91 -8.12 5.80 18.22
N VAL A 92 -7.96 5.57 16.92
CA VAL A 92 -8.62 4.47 16.21
C VAL A 92 -8.25 3.14 16.89
N PRO A 93 -9.25 2.29 17.22
CA PRO A 93 -8.99 1.03 17.90
C PRO A 93 -8.06 0.14 17.05
N LYS A 94 -6.99 -0.33 17.69
CA LYS A 94 -6.05 -1.29 17.12
C LYS A 94 -6.63 -2.70 17.19
N TRP A 95 -6.05 -3.63 16.45
CA TRP A 95 -6.47 -5.03 16.51
C TRP A 95 -6.33 -5.59 17.93
N SER A 96 -7.31 -6.37 18.39
CA SER A 96 -7.33 -7.02 19.70
C SER A 96 -6.16 -7.98 19.96
N GLY A 97 -5.44 -8.42 18.93
CA GLY A 97 -4.23 -9.24 19.05
C GLY A 97 -2.94 -8.44 19.22
N THR A 98 -3.01 -7.11 19.39
CA THR A 98 -1.81 -6.27 19.56
C THR A 98 -1.22 -6.49 20.96
N VAL A 99 -0.05 -7.14 21.03
CA VAL A 99 0.64 -7.48 22.29
C VAL A 99 1.51 -6.34 22.81
N VAL A 100 2.07 -5.54 21.91
CA VAL A 100 2.97 -4.43 22.25
C VAL A 100 2.49 -3.16 21.56
N ASP A 101 2.32 -2.10 22.33
CA ASP A 101 1.96 -0.78 21.83
C ASP A 101 2.78 0.31 22.53
N GLU A 102 3.91 0.70 21.94
CA GLU A 102 4.82 1.74 22.47
C GLU A 102 4.36 3.17 22.11
N SER A 103 3.08 3.33 21.77
CA SER A 103 2.50 4.65 21.47
C SER A 103 2.30 5.43 22.77
N PRO A 104 2.59 6.75 22.82
CA PRO A 104 2.33 7.59 24.00
C PRO A 104 0.87 7.55 24.48
N ALA A 105 -0.06 7.27 23.56
CA ALA A 105 -1.47 7.11 23.88
C ALA A 105 -1.85 5.77 24.56
N ALA A 106 -0.99 4.75 24.46
CA ALA A 106 -1.14 3.50 25.19
C ALA A 106 -0.71 3.68 26.64
N ASP A 107 0.44 4.32 26.87
CA ASP A 107 0.96 4.67 28.19
C ASP A 107 -0.09 5.46 29.02
N ALA A 108 -0.73 6.47 28.39
CA ALA A 108 -1.77 7.26 29.03
C ALA A 108 -3.02 6.45 29.47
N ARG A 109 -3.34 5.34 28.77
CA ARG A 109 -4.46 4.43 29.11
C ARG A 109 -4.09 3.45 30.23
N GLU A 110 -2.83 3.03 30.29
CA GLU A 110 -2.34 2.19 31.38
C GLU A 110 -2.30 2.96 32.71
N GLU A 111 -1.86 4.22 32.69
CA GLU A 111 -1.89 5.10 33.87
C GLU A 111 -3.31 5.28 34.42
N THR A 112 -4.30 5.54 33.55
CA THR A 112 -5.72 5.68 33.96
C THR A 112 -6.36 4.38 34.45
N ARG A 113 -5.85 3.21 34.06
CA ARG A 113 -6.34 1.91 34.54
C ARG A 113 -5.74 1.52 35.90
N SER A 114 -4.62 2.11 36.29
CA SER A 114 -3.94 1.84 37.57
C SER A 114 -4.38 2.75 38.72
N SER A 115 -5.09 3.85 38.44
CA SER A 115 -5.75 4.73 39.42
C SER A 115 -7.20 4.33 39.68
#